data_AF-A0A5C8T2X4-F1
#
_entry.id   AF-A0A5C8T2X4-F1
#
_cell.length_a   1.000
_cell.length_b   1.000
_cell.length_c   1.000
_cell.angle_alpha   90.00
_cell.angle_beta   90.00
_cell.angle_gamma   90.00
#
_symmetry.space_group_name_H-M   'P 1'
#
loop_
_entity.id
_entity.type
_entity.pdbx_description
1 polymer ?
#
loop_
_entity_poly.entity_id
_entity_poly.type
_entity_poly.pdbx_seq_one_letter_code
_entity_poly.pdbx_strand_id
1 'polypeptide(L)'
;MDIRQLLLAAFEVEHREHIDAIRAALGAEGTGRAPDWNDIFRRAHSLKGASRAVDLPPVEAVAHRLESLFEQVSAGAPLDREARNATHLALDRIEAYVAGMKADPDLAMPDDAIAALDRCLEGARPANDAETPTAEAEPPDQPAPVPTIEAAPAPAVAPASP
;
A
#
# COMPACT_ATOMS: atom_id res chain seq x y z
N MET A 1 15.40 -18.11 13.72
CA MET A 1 14.21 -17.57 13.03
C MET A 1 14.64 -17.24 11.62
N ASP A 2 13.91 -17.75 10.64
CA ASP A 2 14.14 -17.45 9.23
C ASP A 2 13.70 -16.00 8.95
N ILE A 3 14.43 -15.28 8.09
CA ILE A 3 14.09 -13.90 7.71
C ILE A 3 12.69 -13.83 7.08
N ARG A 4 12.28 -14.88 6.34
CA ARG A 4 10.94 -14.97 5.76
C ARG A 4 9.85 -15.03 6.82
N GLN A 5 10.09 -15.76 7.91
CA GLN A 5 9.13 -15.85 9.02
C GLN A 5 9.00 -14.51 9.77
N LEU A 6 10.10 -13.75 9.90
CA LEU A 6 10.07 -12.41 10.48
C LEU A 6 9.28 -11.42 9.61
N LEU A 7 9.51 -11.45 8.29
CA LEU A 7 8.78 -10.61 7.34
C LEU A 7 7.28 -10.93 7.35
N LEU A 8 6.90 -12.21 7.36
CA LEU A 8 5.51 -12.62 7.43
C LEU A 8 4.84 -12.18 8.75
N ALA A 9 5.53 -12.30 9.89
CA ALA A 9 5.02 -11.83 11.17
C ALA A 9 4.85 -10.30 11.21
N ALA A 10 5.76 -9.55 10.60
CA ALA A 10 5.62 -8.09 10.46
C ALA A 10 4.43 -7.74 9.55
N PHE A 11 4.31 -8.42 8.41
CA PHE A 11 3.19 -8.27 7.50
C PHE A 11 1.85 -8.56 8.18
N GLU A 12 1.77 -9.58 9.03
CA GLU A 12 0.55 -9.91 9.80
C GLU A 12 0.05 -8.77 10.70
N VAL A 13 0.94 -7.92 11.18
CA VAL A 13 0.57 -6.73 11.96
C VAL A 13 0.25 -5.57 11.03
N GLU A 14 1.12 -5.32 10.04
CA GLU A 14 1.03 -4.16 9.16
C GLU A 14 -0.22 -4.19 8.26
N HIS A 15 -0.58 -5.35 7.68
CA HIS A 15 -1.75 -5.42 6.80
C HIS A 15 -3.04 -5.03 7.55
N ARG A 16 -3.16 -5.41 8.82
CA ARG A 16 -4.32 -5.06 9.66
C ARG A 16 -4.39 -3.56 9.90
N GLU A 17 -3.26 -2.92 10.15
CA GLU A 17 -3.22 -1.46 10.32
C GLU A 17 -3.69 -0.73 9.06
N HIS A 18 -3.24 -1.16 7.87
CA HIS A 18 -3.71 -0.59 6.60
C HIS A 18 -5.21 -0.82 6.40
N ILE A 19 -5.70 -2.04 6.63
CA ILE A 19 -7.11 -2.41 6.45
C ILE A 19 -8.01 -1.64 7.43
N ASP A 20 -7.66 -1.60 8.72
CA ASP A 20 -8.43 -0.92 9.76
C ASP A 20 -8.55 0.58 9.46
N ALA A 21 -7.48 1.21 9.00
CA ALA A 21 -7.51 2.61 8.65
C ALA A 21 -8.33 2.90 7.39
N ILE A 22 -8.27 2.03 6.37
CA ILE A 22 -9.16 2.14 5.20
C ILE A 22 -10.63 2.03 5.65
N ARG A 23 -10.97 1.03 6.48
CA ARG A 23 -12.33 0.86 7.02
C ARG A 23 -12.79 2.07 7.82
N ALA A 24 -11.93 2.60 8.68
CA ALA A 24 -12.23 3.79 9.48
C ALA A 24 -12.54 5.00 8.58
N ALA A 25 -11.78 5.18 7.50
CA ALA A 25 -11.99 6.27 6.56
C ALA A 25 -13.31 6.11 5.76
N LEU A 26 -13.65 4.89 5.36
CA LEU A 26 -14.94 4.59 4.70
C LEU A 26 -16.15 4.77 5.64
N GLY A 27 -15.97 4.49 6.93
CA GLY A 27 -17.01 4.63 7.95
C GLY A 27 -17.23 6.05 8.47
N ALA A 28 -16.37 7.01 8.09
CA ALA A 28 -16.46 8.40 8.55
C ALA A 28 -17.59 9.21 7.89
N GLU A 29 -18.39 8.61 7.00
CA GLU A 29 -19.53 9.29 6.38
C GLU A 29 -20.54 9.79 7.44
N GLY A 30 -21.07 11.00 7.24
CA GLY A 30 -21.98 11.64 8.19
C GLY A 30 -21.30 12.41 9.33
N THR A 31 -19.97 12.34 9.46
CA THR A 31 -19.21 13.16 10.43
C THR A 31 -18.92 14.60 9.93
N GLY A 32 -19.31 14.92 8.70
CA GLY A 32 -19.04 16.21 8.06
C GLY A 32 -17.60 16.40 7.56
N ARG A 33 -16.74 15.38 7.72
CA ARG A 33 -15.37 15.37 7.21
C ARG A 33 -15.24 14.40 6.04
N ALA A 34 -14.79 14.89 4.89
CA ALA A 34 -14.47 14.03 3.75
C ALA A 34 -13.25 13.14 4.10
N PRO A 35 -13.24 11.86 3.67
CA PRO A 35 -12.07 11.02 3.80
C PRO A 35 -10.85 11.63 3.10
N ASP A 36 -9.65 11.42 3.66
CA ASP A 36 -8.40 11.75 2.97
C ASP A 36 -8.08 10.64 1.96
N TRP A 37 -8.52 10.82 0.72
CA TRP A 37 -8.31 9.84 -0.34
C TRP A 37 -6.84 9.61 -0.69
N ASN A 38 -5.95 10.59 -0.44
CA ASN A 38 -4.51 10.38 -0.64
C ASN A 38 -3.94 9.42 0.41
N ASP A 39 -4.38 9.52 1.67
CA ASP A 39 -3.98 8.56 2.71
C ASP A 39 -4.49 7.15 2.39
N ILE A 40 -5.75 7.02 1.97
CA ILE A 40 -6.36 5.72 1.61
C ILE A 40 -5.62 5.07 0.42
N PHE A 41 -5.31 5.85 -0.62
CA PHE A 41 -4.50 5.39 -1.75
C PHE A 41 -3.12 4.90 -1.28
N ARG A 42 -2.42 5.68 -0.45
CA ARG A 42 -1.11 5.30 0.09
C ARG A 42 -1.17 4.00 0.91
N ARG A 43 -2.23 3.77 1.67
CA ARG A 43 -2.43 2.52 2.42
C ARG A 43 -2.58 1.31 1.50
N ALA A 44 -3.37 1.44 0.42
CA ALA A 44 -3.49 0.36 -0.57
C ALA A 44 -2.14 0.10 -1.28
N HIS A 45 -1.39 1.15 -1.63
CA HIS A 45 -0.05 1.04 -2.18
C HIS A 45 0.92 0.31 -1.24
N SER A 46 0.93 0.68 0.04
CA SER A 46 1.75 0.02 1.06
C SER A 46 1.34 -1.45 1.25
N LEU A 47 0.04 -1.75 1.30
CA LEU A 47 -0.47 -3.12 1.38
C LEU A 47 -0.01 -3.98 0.20
N LYS A 48 -0.05 -3.43 -1.02
CA LYS A 48 0.48 -4.08 -2.23
C LYS A 48 1.98 -4.37 -2.08
N GLY A 49 2.79 -3.37 -1.75
CA GLY A 49 4.23 -3.54 -1.56
C GLY A 49 4.58 -4.56 -0.48
N ALA A 50 3.87 -4.53 0.65
CA ALA A 50 4.08 -5.44 1.76
C ALA A 50 3.73 -6.88 1.37
N SER A 51 2.61 -7.11 0.67
CA SER A 51 2.23 -8.44 0.19
C SER A 51 3.22 -9.04 -0.82
N ARG A 52 3.80 -8.20 -1.69
CA ARG A 52 4.87 -8.61 -2.60
C ARG A 52 6.14 -9.03 -1.85
N ALA A 53 6.52 -8.28 -0.81
CA ALA A 53 7.73 -8.56 -0.03
C ALA A 53 7.68 -9.90 0.75
N VAL A 54 6.48 -10.45 0.98
CA VAL A 54 6.27 -11.75 1.65
C VAL A 54 5.77 -12.86 0.70
N ASP A 55 5.84 -12.64 -0.60
CA ASP A 55 5.40 -13.58 -1.64
C ASP A 55 3.94 -14.04 -1.46
N LEU A 56 3.00 -13.09 -1.35
CA LEU A 56 1.56 -13.36 -1.31
C LEU A 56 0.83 -12.83 -2.56
N PRO A 57 0.97 -13.49 -3.73
CA PRO A 57 0.37 -13.03 -4.99
C PRO A 57 -1.15 -12.79 -4.93
N PRO A 58 -1.98 -13.61 -4.25
CA PRO A 58 -3.42 -13.34 -4.16
C PRO A 58 -3.74 -12.02 -3.45
N VAL A 59 -3.02 -11.70 -2.38
CA VAL A 59 -3.20 -10.44 -1.64
C VAL A 59 -2.69 -9.27 -2.48
N GLU A 60 -1.54 -9.43 -3.14
CA GLU A 60 -0.99 -8.40 -4.03
C GLU A 60 -1.96 -8.06 -5.16
N ALA A 61 -2.59 -9.06 -5.77
CA ALA A 61 -3.54 -8.87 -6.86
C ALA A 61 -4.75 -8.03 -6.41
N VAL A 62 -5.34 -8.32 -5.25
CA VAL A 62 -6.46 -7.55 -4.68
C VAL A 62 -6.01 -6.14 -4.28
N ALA A 63 -4.86 -6.02 -3.59
CA ALA A 63 -4.32 -4.73 -3.16
C ALA A 63 -4.03 -3.80 -4.34
N HIS A 64 -3.58 -4.34 -5.47
CA HIS A 64 -3.39 -3.58 -6.70
C HIS A 64 -4.71 -3.02 -7.24
N ARG A 65 -5.81 -3.79 -7.25
CA ARG A 65 -7.11 -3.25 -7.70
C ARG A 65 -7.66 -2.19 -6.74
N LEU A 66 -7.48 -2.39 -5.44
CA LEU A 66 -7.83 -1.36 -4.44
C LEU A 66 -7.04 -0.06 -4.67
N GLU A 67 -5.74 -0.17 -4.93
CA GLU A 67 -4.89 0.97 -5.26
C GLU A 67 -5.41 1.70 -6.51
N SER A 68 -5.69 0.99 -7.61
CA SER A 68 -6.23 1.60 -8.83
C SER A 68 -7.60 2.27 -8.60
N LEU A 69 -8.47 1.67 -7.79
CA LEU A 69 -9.78 2.24 -7.47
C LEU A 69 -9.59 3.56 -6.69
N PHE A 70 -8.73 3.55 -5.67
CA PHE A 70 -8.48 4.74 -4.86
C PHE A 70 -7.67 5.81 -5.59
N GLU A 71 -6.86 5.45 -6.57
CA GLU A 71 -6.22 6.41 -7.47
C GLU A 71 -7.29 7.24 -8.20
N GLN A 72 -8.27 6.59 -8.83
CA GLN A 72 -9.37 7.28 -9.51
C GLN A 72 -10.17 8.17 -8.56
N VAL A 73 -10.46 7.67 -7.35
CA VAL A 73 -11.21 8.43 -6.34
C VAL A 73 -10.40 9.63 -5.83
N SER A 74 -9.10 9.48 -5.62
CA SER A 74 -8.21 10.58 -5.24
C SER A 74 -8.11 11.65 -6.33
N ALA A 75 -8.27 11.26 -7.61
CA ALA A 75 -8.35 12.15 -8.76
C ALA A 75 -9.74 12.80 -8.96
N GLY A 76 -10.72 12.50 -8.09
CA GLY A 76 -12.03 13.13 -8.07
C GLY A 76 -13.18 12.26 -8.59
N ALA A 77 -12.95 10.99 -8.94
CA ALA A 77 -14.04 10.07 -9.21
C ALA A 77 -14.87 9.80 -7.94
N PRO A 78 -16.20 9.65 -8.04
CA PRO A 78 -17.01 9.33 -6.87
C PRO A 78 -16.77 7.86 -6.46
N LEU A 79 -16.60 7.61 -5.15
CA LEU A 79 -16.72 6.26 -4.62
C LEU A 79 -18.20 5.95 -4.42
N ASP A 80 -18.85 5.27 -5.37
CA ASP A 80 -20.27 4.95 -5.27
C ASP A 80 -20.55 3.76 -4.31
N ARG A 81 -21.81 3.30 -4.28
CA ARG A 81 -22.22 2.17 -3.43
C ARG A 81 -21.56 0.86 -3.87
N GLU A 82 -21.44 0.63 -5.18
CA GLU A 82 -20.87 -0.62 -5.72
C GLU A 82 -19.38 -0.69 -5.39
N ALA A 83 -18.64 0.40 -5.65
CA ALA A 83 -17.22 0.51 -5.34
C ALA A 83 -16.91 0.36 -3.84
N ARG A 84 -17.78 0.92 -2.97
CA ARG A 84 -17.70 0.69 -1.51
C ARG A 84 -17.88 -0.76 -1.14
N ASN A 85 -18.89 -1.43 -1.68
CA ASN A 85 -19.15 -2.83 -1.39
C ASN A 85 -18.01 -3.73 -1.87
N ALA A 86 -17.48 -3.45 -3.08
CA ALA A 86 -16.33 -4.16 -3.62
C ALA A 86 -15.08 -3.97 -2.75
N THR A 87 -14.87 -2.74 -2.25
CA THR A 87 -13.79 -2.43 -1.31
C THR A 87 -13.93 -3.23 -0.02
N HIS A 88 -15.10 -3.22 0.64
CA HIS A 88 -15.30 -4.01 1.86
C HIS A 88 -15.08 -5.50 1.63
N LEU A 89 -15.62 -6.06 0.54
CA LEU A 89 -15.40 -7.46 0.16
C LEU A 89 -13.90 -7.77 0.01
N ALA A 90 -13.16 -6.90 -0.66
CA ALA A 90 -11.72 -7.06 -0.86
C ALA A 90 -10.93 -7.07 0.46
N LEU A 91 -11.23 -6.15 1.38
CA LEU A 91 -10.60 -6.12 2.69
C LEU A 91 -10.91 -7.39 3.50
N ASP A 92 -12.16 -7.84 3.48
CA ASP A 92 -12.57 -9.07 4.16
C ASP A 92 -11.88 -10.31 3.57
N ARG A 93 -11.70 -10.38 2.24
CA ARG A 93 -10.99 -11.48 1.57
C ARG A 93 -9.51 -11.51 1.92
N ILE A 94 -8.85 -10.34 1.99
CA ILE A 94 -7.44 -10.26 2.40
C ILE A 94 -7.28 -10.78 3.83
N GLU A 95 -8.08 -10.28 4.78
CA GLU A 95 -7.97 -10.73 6.19
C GLU A 95 -8.26 -12.22 6.35
N ALA A 96 -9.33 -12.72 5.71
CA ALA A 96 -9.69 -14.13 5.79
C ALA A 96 -8.58 -15.03 5.22
N TYR A 97 -7.98 -14.64 4.10
CA TYR A 97 -6.89 -15.38 3.48
C TYR A 97 -5.64 -15.39 4.38
N VAL A 98 -5.20 -14.22 4.87
CA VAL A 98 -4.00 -14.11 5.72
C VAL A 98 -4.19 -14.87 7.03
N ALA A 99 -5.39 -14.83 7.63
CA ALA A 99 -5.69 -15.60 8.85
C ALA A 99 -5.76 -17.11 8.60
N GLY A 100 -6.27 -17.55 7.44
CA GLY A 100 -6.47 -18.96 7.11
C GLY A 100 -5.21 -19.69 6.68
N MET A 101 -4.24 -18.99 6.10
CA MET A 101 -3.05 -19.59 5.47
C MET A 101 -2.13 -20.33 6.46
N LYS A 102 -2.20 -20.02 7.77
CA LYS A 102 -1.50 -20.80 8.81
C LYS A 102 -2.09 -22.19 9.01
N ALA A 103 -3.39 -22.33 8.80
CA ALA A 103 -4.10 -23.59 8.99
C ALA A 103 -4.11 -24.42 7.71
N ASP A 104 -4.17 -23.77 6.55
CA ASP A 104 -4.21 -24.40 5.23
C ASP A 104 -3.26 -23.68 4.25
N PRO A 105 -2.08 -24.26 3.98
CA PRO A 105 -1.14 -23.71 3.00
C PRO A 105 -1.65 -23.72 1.55
N ASP A 106 -2.64 -24.57 1.24
CA ASP A 106 -3.24 -24.71 -0.09
C ASP A 106 -4.52 -23.86 -0.23
N LEU A 107 -4.81 -23.01 0.76
CA LEU A 107 -5.96 -22.12 0.76
C LEU A 107 -5.95 -21.25 -0.50
N ALA A 108 -7.04 -21.32 -1.27
CA ALA A 108 -7.26 -20.42 -2.39
C ALA A 108 -8.08 -19.20 -1.94
N MET A 109 -7.66 -18.00 -2.34
CA MET A 109 -8.49 -16.81 -2.22
C MET A 109 -9.58 -16.86 -3.31
N PRO A 110 -10.87 -16.67 -2.97
CA PRO A 110 -11.92 -16.53 -3.97
C PRO A 110 -11.69 -15.31 -4.88
N ASP A 111 -11.98 -15.46 -6.17
CA ASP A 111 -11.80 -14.39 -7.18
C ASP A 111 -12.90 -13.31 -7.14
N ASP A 112 -13.88 -13.44 -6.23
CA ASP A 112 -15.07 -12.58 -6.19
C ASP A 112 -14.74 -11.11 -5.87
N ALA A 113 -13.73 -10.86 -5.02
CA ALA A 113 -13.23 -9.52 -4.74
C ALA A 113 -12.59 -8.88 -5.97
N ILE A 114 -11.72 -9.62 -6.69
CA ILE A 114 -11.09 -9.11 -7.93
C ILE A 114 -12.17 -8.81 -8.97
N ALA A 115 -13.08 -9.76 -9.21
CA ALA A 115 -14.17 -9.58 -10.16
C ALA A 115 -15.07 -8.39 -9.80
N ALA A 116 -15.30 -8.12 -8.50
CA ALA A 116 -16.07 -6.96 -8.07
C ALA A 116 -15.32 -5.64 -8.31
N LEU A 117 -14.03 -5.57 -8.00
CA LEU A 117 -13.22 -4.38 -8.22
C LEU A 117 -13.02 -4.09 -9.72
N ASP A 118 -12.77 -5.11 -10.54
CA ASP A 118 -12.59 -4.96 -11.98
C ASP A 118 -13.86 -4.37 -12.64
N ARG A 119 -15.07 -4.80 -12.23
CA ARG A 119 -16.33 -4.19 -12.70
C ARG A 119 -16.43 -2.70 -12.39
N CYS A 120 -16.01 -2.28 -11.19
CA CYS A 120 -15.99 -0.87 -10.81
C CYS A 120 -15.00 -0.07 -11.66
N LEU A 121 -13.81 -0.63 -11.92
CA LEU A 121 -12.75 0.01 -12.70
C LEU A 121 -13.10 0.13 -14.19
N GLU A 122 -13.79 -0.87 -14.75
CA GLU A 122 -14.28 -0.86 -16.14
C GLU A 122 -15.41 0.14 -16.35
N GLY A 123 -16.36 0.23 -15.40
CA GLY A 123 -17.47 1.17 -15.46
C GLY A 123 -17.07 2.65 -15.33
N ALA A 124 -15.89 2.91 -14.75
CA ALA A 124 -15.36 4.26 -14.55
C ALA A 124 -14.54 4.81 -15.73
N ARG A 125 -14.16 3.98 -16.71
CA ARG A 125 -13.43 4.44 -17.90
C ARG A 125 -14.41 5.00 -18.95
N PRO A 126 -14.27 6.27 -19.41
CA PRO A 126 -14.64 6.55 -20.79
C PRO A 126 -13.73 5.69 -21.68
N ALA A 127 -14.31 5.02 -22.68
CA ALA A 127 -13.61 4.08 -23.55
C ALA A 127 -12.44 4.74 -24.28
N ASN A 128 -11.25 4.72 -23.68
CA ASN A 128 -9.98 4.73 -24.37
C ASN A 128 -8.88 4.15 -23.46
N ASP A 129 -7.97 3.45 -24.10
CA ASP A 129 -6.73 2.86 -23.56
C ASP A 129 -6.90 1.50 -22.88
N ALA A 130 -7.19 0.52 -23.75
CA ALA A 130 -6.54 -0.77 -23.66
C ALA A 130 -5.05 -0.59 -23.99
N GLU A 131 -4.18 -0.66 -22.99
CA GLU A 131 -2.80 -1.14 -23.13
C GLU A 131 -2.17 -1.36 -21.76
N THR A 132 -1.96 -2.63 -21.41
CA THR A 132 -0.84 -3.03 -20.54
C THR A 132 0.41 -3.12 -21.40
N PRO A 133 1.51 -2.50 -20.97
CA PRO A 133 2.72 -3.29 -20.80
C PRO A 133 3.23 -3.28 -19.36
N THR A 134 3.59 -4.47 -18.89
CA THR A 134 4.45 -4.66 -17.72
C THR A 134 5.75 -3.88 -17.93
N ALA A 135 6.11 -3.02 -16.98
CA ALA A 135 7.42 -2.40 -16.91
C ALA A 135 7.90 -2.49 -15.47
N GLU A 136 8.80 -3.43 -15.27
CA GLU A 136 9.69 -3.55 -14.12
C GLU A 136 10.46 -2.23 -13.97
N ALA A 137 10.11 -1.44 -12.97
CA ALA A 137 10.87 -0.26 -12.59
C ALA A 137 11.95 -0.71 -11.59
N GLU A 138 13.17 -0.90 -12.11
CA GLU A 138 14.38 -0.86 -11.31
C GLU A 138 14.43 0.44 -10.50
N PRO A 139 14.93 0.41 -9.24
CA PRO A 139 15.07 1.61 -8.43
C PRO A 139 16.11 2.56 -9.06
N PRO A 140 15.86 3.88 -9.04
CA PRO A 140 16.82 4.85 -9.53
C PRO A 140 18.06 4.89 -8.64
N ASP A 141 19.19 4.79 -9.33
CA ASP A 141 20.55 5.14 -8.93
C ASP A 141 20.57 6.39 -8.04
N GLN A 142 20.89 6.21 -6.75
CA GLN A 142 21.17 7.33 -5.85
C GLN A 142 22.68 7.62 -5.90
N PRO A 143 23.14 8.75 -6.45
CA PRO A 143 24.46 9.24 -6.12
C PRO A 143 24.41 9.82 -4.71
N ALA A 144 24.95 9.09 -3.74
CA ALA A 144 25.21 9.63 -2.41
C ALA A 144 26.18 10.81 -2.51
N PRO A 145 25.84 12.02 -2.02
CA PRO A 145 26.85 13.03 -1.80
C PRO A 145 27.63 12.63 -0.54
N VAL A 146 28.89 12.24 -0.72
CA VAL A 146 29.85 12.15 0.38
C VAL A 146 30.06 13.56 0.95
N PRO A 147 29.82 13.81 2.24
CA PRO A 147 30.23 15.07 2.84
C PRO A 147 31.75 15.08 2.98
N THR A 148 32.40 15.96 2.22
CA THR A 148 33.80 16.39 2.42
C THR A 148 33.97 16.83 3.86
N ILE A 149 34.84 16.13 4.61
CA ILE A 149 35.29 16.58 5.93
C ILE A 149 36.22 17.77 5.69
N GLU A 150 35.69 18.97 5.88
CA GLU A 150 36.45 20.21 5.96
C GLU A 150 37.28 20.19 7.26
N ALA A 151 38.60 20.06 7.11
CA ALA A 151 39.55 20.08 8.20
C ALA A 151 39.58 21.48 8.85
N ALA A 152 39.06 21.58 10.08
CA ALA A 152 39.20 22.77 10.91
C ALA A 152 40.68 22.97 11.32
N PRO A 153 41.20 24.21 11.30
CA PRO A 153 42.57 24.49 11.72
C PRO A 153 42.70 24.53 13.25
N ALA A 154 43.87 24.11 13.74
CA ALA A 154 44.23 24.07 15.16
C ALA A 154 44.22 25.46 15.82
N PRO A 155 43.82 25.59 17.11
CA PRO A 155 43.90 26.86 17.82
C PRO A 155 45.34 27.16 18.26
N ALA A 156 45.76 28.40 18.00
CA ALA A 156 47.01 28.99 18.47
C ALA A 156 47.02 29.18 19.99
N VAL A 157 48.19 28.98 20.58
CA VAL A 157 48.47 29.02 22.01
C VAL A 157 48.96 30.42 22.43
N ALA A 158 48.51 30.85 23.62
CA ALA A 158 49.10 31.85 24.54
C ALA A 158 48.93 33.36 24.21
N PRO A 159 48.95 34.28 25.21
CA PRO A 159 49.59 34.12 26.54
C PRO A 159 48.74 34.48 27.78
N ALA A 160 49.16 33.92 28.91
CA ALA A 160 48.79 34.38 30.24
C ALA A 160 49.87 35.37 30.74
N SER A 161 49.44 36.49 31.31
CA SER A 161 50.17 37.25 32.34
C SER A 161 49.32 38.41 32.85
N PRO A 162 49.38 38.75 34.13
CA PRO A 162 49.68 40.10 34.55
C PRO A 162 51.20 40.33 34.62
#